data_AF-A0A9N9HIM6-F1
#
_entry.id   AF-A0A9N9HIM6-F1
#
_cell.length_a   1.000
_cell.length_b   1.000
_cell.length_c   1.000
_cell.angle_alpha   90.00
_cell.angle_beta   90.00
_cell.angle_gamma   90.00
#
_symmetry.space_group_name_H-M   'P 1'
#
loop_
_entity.id
_entity.type
_entity.pdbx_description
1 polymer ?
#
loop_
_entity_poly.entity_id
_entity_poly.type
_entity_poly.pdbx_seq_one_letter_code
_entity_poly.pdbx_strand_id
1 'polypeptide(L)'
;MVVESISIPPIRRNSSNTPTPTPLALTEDNPISLKVSKILICPIDDVKTKSALEALSEFYTSNSVTERRNLRGNIEQKAIETNRNFLETFGKVTEQLAVIESEIKNMNNFCDEISKSLDSAKRQTALLLEQSDSLKSQRESCKTRKILIDAFLGKFTLSEKEVATLFSPDSGIGPGFFEVLKHLQQIHSDCDALLITENQRAGLEIMERMNSYQETAFDKLYRWTQTESRSLGRDTQEVPITLKLALKTLKQRPVLFQSCLEELVYIRRNSIIRAFTDALTRGGPGGTPRPIELHAHDPLRYVGDMLAWIHQTVANEREFLESLFEVKNESEHSNVENLDKESDDIVIQDLLDRDLDGTCRPLKFQSTVKYEKLHSLFFEIDLLYEFCSITDSASRVFFNTLNMQAEQLLRYRQTPGVDLMPPPAVKETVLQLKEIMASYETSLVTATEREDDFRTILDTILDPLFQMCELGANDLPKFDKAIYMINCLHYVQSSLTPYSFTHGRVMSLERQIEENMEILVDGQYANLLNQSGLGPIVQIMETKDED
;
A
#
# COMPACT_ATOMS: atom_id res chain seq x y z
N MET A 1 -42.34 -26.29 63.89
CA MET A 1 -43.15 -26.31 65.12
C MET A 1 -44.07 -27.52 65.00
N VAL A 2 -43.62 -28.70 65.42
CA VAL A 2 -43.77 -29.22 66.79
C VAL A 2 -45.18 -28.95 67.32
N VAL A 3 -45.94 -30.03 67.25
CA VAL A 3 -47.26 -30.25 67.83
C VAL A 3 -47.11 -30.27 69.35
N GLU A 4 -47.92 -29.49 70.07
CA GLU A 4 -48.26 -29.80 71.45
C GLU A 4 -49.74 -29.51 71.69
N SER A 5 -50.46 -30.60 71.93
CA SER A 5 -51.86 -30.72 72.28
C SER A 5 -52.07 -30.37 73.76
N ILE A 6 -53.02 -29.49 74.06
CA ILE A 6 -53.55 -29.29 75.42
C ILE A 6 -55.04 -29.67 75.41
N SER A 7 -55.34 -30.82 76.00
CA SER A 7 -56.68 -31.29 76.33
C SER A 7 -57.18 -30.65 77.62
N ILE A 8 -58.44 -30.19 77.63
CA ILE A 8 -59.16 -29.72 78.82
C ILE A 8 -60.33 -30.69 79.08
N PRO A 9 -60.53 -31.20 80.33
CA PRO A 9 -61.43 -32.31 80.62
C PRO A 9 -62.89 -31.89 80.89
N PRO A 10 -63.85 -32.84 80.90
CA PRO A 10 -65.28 -32.54 80.97
C PRO A 10 -65.82 -32.45 82.41
N ILE A 11 -66.73 -31.51 82.64
CA ILE A 11 -67.44 -31.30 83.90
C ILE A 11 -68.65 -32.24 83.98
N ARG A 12 -68.56 -33.28 84.81
CA ARG A 12 -69.69 -34.12 85.24
C ARG A 12 -70.46 -33.40 86.37
N ARG A 13 -71.75 -33.15 86.17
CA ARG A 13 -72.71 -32.83 87.24
C ARG A 13 -73.21 -34.15 87.87
N ASN A 14 -72.82 -34.40 89.12
CA ASN A 14 -73.46 -35.42 89.95
C ASN A 14 -74.61 -34.79 90.73
N SER A 15 -75.80 -35.36 90.54
CA SER A 15 -76.96 -35.26 91.41
C SER A 15 -76.84 -36.29 92.53
N SER A 16 -77.17 -35.91 93.77
CA SER A 16 -77.51 -36.89 94.80
C SER A 16 -78.47 -36.28 95.82
N ASN A 17 -79.72 -36.73 95.70
CA ASN A 17 -80.59 -37.26 96.76
C ASN A 17 -80.75 -36.45 98.06
N THR A 18 -81.93 -35.85 98.18
CA THR A 18 -82.64 -35.73 99.46
C THR A 18 -82.95 -37.13 100.03
N PRO A 19 -83.07 -37.24 101.36
CA PRO A 19 -84.32 -37.80 101.87
C PRO A 19 -84.87 -37.07 103.10
N THR A 20 -86.19 -36.95 103.11
CA THR A 20 -87.05 -36.55 104.22
C THR A 20 -86.96 -37.55 105.40
N PRO A 21 -87.40 -37.14 106.61
CA PRO A 21 -87.14 -37.82 107.87
C PRO A 21 -88.18 -38.90 108.20
N THR A 22 -87.82 -39.85 109.06
CA THR A 22 -88.77 -40.79 109.70
C THR A 22 -88.82 -40.55 111.22
N PRO A 23 -90.00 -40.53 111.86
CA PRO A 23 -90.21 -40.12 113.25
C PRO A 23 -90.38 -41.31 114.22
N LEU A 24 -90.29 -41.06 115.53
CA LEU A 24 -91.22 -41.51 116.60
C LEU A 24 -90.51 -41.62 117.97
N ALA A 25 -90.97 -40.82 118.94
CA ALA A 25 -91.37 -41.31 120.26
C ALA A 25 -92.34 -40.28 120.89
N LEU A 26 -93.54 -40.75 121.14
CA LEU A 26 -94.68 -40.05 121.74
C LEU A 26 -94.49 -39.86 123.24
N THR A 27 -94.95 -38.72 123.78
CA THR A 27 -95.78 -38.66 125.00
C THR A 27 -96.57 -37.34 125.07
N GLU A 28 -97.90 -37.48 124.98
CA GLU A 28 -98.99 -36.71 125.62
C GLU A 28 -99.43 -35.29 125.15
N ASP A 29 -100.73 -35.25 124.78
CA ASP A 29 -101.77 -34.24 124.95
C ASP A 29 -101.71 -32.86 124.24
N ASN A 30 -102.26 -32.80 123.00
CA ASN A 30 -103.35 -31.89 122.55
C ASN A 30 -103.42 -31.78 121.00
N PRO A 31 -104.58 -31.93 120.34
CA PRO A 31 -104.70 -31.89 118.87
C PRO A 31 -104.42 -30.51 118.23
N ILE A 32 -104.46 -29.44 119.04
CA ILE A 32 -104.12 -28.07 118.60
C ILE A 32 -102.59 -27.90 118.55
N SER A 33 -101.84 -28.52 119.47
CA SER A 33 -100.37 -28.39 119.50
C SER A 33 -99.71 -29.04 118.28
N LEU A 34 -100.32 -30.09 117.72
CA LEU A 34 -99.87 -30.73 116.46
C LEU A 34 -100.15 -29.87 115.21
N LYS A 35 -101.24 -29.12 115.16
CA LYS A 35 -101.50 -28.17 114.06
C LYS A 35 -100.64 -26.92 114.17
N VAL A 36 -100.45 -26.42 115.38
CA VAL A 36 -99.62 -25.23 115.66
C VAL A 36 -98.14 -25.54 115.44
N SER A 37 -97.63 -26.69 115.88
CA SER A 37 -96.26 -27.13 115.56
C SER A 37 -96.05 -27.32 114.06
N LYS A 38 -97.03 -27.87 113.32
CA LYS A 38 -96.92 -28.04 111.86
C LYS A 38 -96.94 -26.72 111.08
N ILE A 39 -97.61 -25.68 111.61
CA ILE A 39 -97.59 -24.32 111.06
C ILE A 39 -96.29 -23.60 111.42
N LEU A 40 -95.79 -23.77 112.64
CA LEU A 40 -94.53 -23.18 113.11
C LEU A 40 -93.27 -23.81 112.49
N ILE A 41 -93.35 -25.07 112.04
CA ILE A 41 -92.24 -25.76 111.35
C ILE A 41 -92.19 -25.41 109.85
N CYS A 42 -93.16 -24.65 109.32
CA CYS A 42 -93.09 -24.16 107.94
C CYS A 42 -92.31 -22.84 107.90
N PRO A 43 -91.08 -22.78 107.36
CA PRO A 43 -90.30 -21.55 107.33
C PRO A 43 -90.88 -20.61 106.26
N ILE A 44 -91.50 -19.51 106.69
CA ILE A 44 -92.11 -18.49 105.81
C ILE A 44 -91.07 -17.45 105.32
N ASP A 45 -89.83 -17.50 105.83
CA ASP A 45 -88.78 -16.50 105.55
C ASP A 45 -87.86 -16.82 104.34
N ASP A 46 -88.11 -17.87 103.55
CA ASP A 46 -87.30 -18.14 102.35
C ASP A 46 -87.65 -17.19 101.21
N VAL A 47 -86.67 -16.44 100.68
CA VAL A 47 -86.83 -15.44 99.60
C VAL A 47 -87.49 -16.04 98.35
N LYS A 48 -87.22 -17.32 98.07
CA LYS A 48 -87.86 -18.04 96.95
C LYS A 48 -89.34 -18.26 97.20
N THR A 49 -89.72 -18.57 98.44
CA THR A 49 -91.13 -18.73 98.82
C THR A 49 -91.86 -17.39 98.81
N LYS A 50 -91.22 -16.30 99.22
CA LYS A 50 -91.79 -14.95 99.13
C LYS A 50 -92.00 -14.50 97.69
N SER A 51 -91.01 -14.70 96.81
CA SER A 51 -91.16 -14.39 95.37
C SER A 51 -92.20 -15.28 94.69
N ALA A 52 -92.27 -16.56 95.07
CA ALA A 52 -93.33 -17.45 94.60
C ALA A 52 -94.72 -17.03 95.10
N LEU A 53 -94.83 -16.55 96.34
CA LEU A 53 -96.06 -16.01 96.92
C LEU A 53 -96.47 -14.66 96.30
N GLU A 54 -95.51 -13.78 96.01
CA GLU A 54 -95.76 -12.53 95.26
C GLU A 54 -96.28 -12.84 93.85
N ALA A 55 -95.65 -13.78 93.14
CA ALA A 55 -96.14 -14.24 91.84
C ALA A 55 -97.51 -14.94 91.95
N LEU A 56 -97.77 -15.70 93.02
CA LEU A 56 -99.09 -16.28 93.29
C LEU A 56 -100.15 -15.21 93.60
N SER A 57 -99.77 -14.14 94.31
CA SER A 57 -100.68 -13.06 94.69
C SER A 57 -101.18 -12.24 93.51
N GLU A 58 -100.41 -12.18 92.43
CA GLU A 58 -100.79 -11.47 91.19
C GLU A 58 -102.01 -12.12 90.51
N PHE A 59 -102.25 -13.42 90.73
CA PHE A 59 -103.31 -14.18 90.05
C PHE A 59 -104.32 -14.83 91.00
N TYR A 60 -104.00 -15.02 92.28
CA TYR A 60 -104.87 -15.65 93.26
C TYR A 60 -105.56 -14.61 94.14
N THR A 61 -106.66 -14.04 93.64
CA THR A 61 -107.33 -12.89 94.28
C THR A 61 -108.44 -13.28 95.27
N SER A 62 -108.95 -14.52 95.25
CA SER A 62 -110.01 -14.94 96.17
C SER A 62 -109.92 -16.41 96.61
N ASN A 63 -110.04 -16.64 97.92
CA ASN A 63 -109.79 -17.94 98.55
C ASN A 63 -111.04 -18.84 98.56
N SER A 64 -111.47 -19.29 97.39
CA SER A 64 -112.58 -20.26 97.24
C SER A 64 -112.10 -21.71 97.12
N VAL A 65 -112.98 -22.69 97.42
CA VAL A 65 -112.63 -24.13 97.37
C VAL A 65 -112.30 -24.59 95.94
N THR A 66 -112.92 -23.98 94.93
CA THR A 66 -112.68 -24.24 93.50
C THR A 66 -111.32 -23.71 93.04
N GLU A 67 -110.95 -22.52 93.49
CA GLU A 67 -109.65 -21.87 93.19
C GLU A 67 -108.47 -22.69 93.78
N ARG A 68 -108.61 -23.22 95.01
CA ARG A 68 -107.56 -24.09 95.60
C ARG A 68 -107.33 -25.38 94.82
N ARG A 69 -108.38 -25.97 94.25
CA ARG A 69 -108.26 -27.21 93.45
C ARG A 69 -107.61 -26.95 92.09
N ASN A 70 -107.84 -25.77 91.50
CA ASN A 70 -107.35 -25.42 90.18
C ASN A 70 -106.00 -24.68 90.19
N LEU A 71 -105.49 -24.27 91.36
CA LEU A 71 -104.22 -23.58 91.54
C LEU A 71 -103.04 -24.26 90.84
N ARG A 72 -102.93 -25.59 90.98
CA ARG A 72 -101.87 -26.37 90.32
C ARG A 72 -101.99 -26.35 88.81
N GLY A 73 -103.22 -26.47 88.28
CA GLY A 73 -103.49 -26.41 86.85
C GLY A 73 -103.16 -25.03 86.27
N ASN A 74 -103.50 -23.95 86.97
CA ASN A 74 -103.19 -22.58 86.55
C ASN A 74 -101.68 -22.28 86.56
N ILE A 75 -100.95 -22.76 87.58
CA ILE A 75 -99.49 -22.64 87.63
C ILE A 75 -98.83 -23.44 86.51
N GLU A 76 -99.27 -24.67 86.27
CA GLU A 76 -98.77 -25.52 85.18
C GLU A 76 -99.08 -24.88 83.81
N GLN A 77 -100.27 -24.30 83.61
CA GLN A 77 -100.65 -23.62 82.38
C GLN A 77 -99.79 -22.37 82.12
N LYS A 78 -99.51 -21.57 83.14
CA LYS A 78 -98.65 -20.39 82.99
C LYS A 78 -97.17 -20.77 82.80
N ALA A 79 -96.71 -21.86 83.41
CA ALA A 79 -95.38 -22.42 83.15
C ALA A 79 -95.26 -22.94 81.71
N ILE A 80 -96.33 -23.52 81.15
CA ILE A 80 -96.39 -23.89 79.73
C ILE A 80 -96.37 -22.65 78.85
N GLU A 81 -97.10 -21.59 79.22
CA GLU A 81 -97.14 -20.33 78.47
C GLU A 81 -95.80 -19.58 78.48
N THR A 82 -95.10 -19.52 79.62
CA THR A 82 -93.76 -18.93 79.70
C THR A 82 -92.73 -19.76 78.94
N ASN A 83 -92.77 -21.10 79.05
CA ASN A 83 -91.90 -21.96 78.25
C ASN A 83 -92.21 -21.85 76.75
N ARG A 84 -93.47 -21.65 76.37
CA ARG A 84 -93.87 -21.42 74.97
C ARG A 84 -93.32 -20.09 74.45
N ASN A 85 -93.42 -19.01 75.24
CA ASN A 85 -92.82 -17.72 74.90
C ASN A 85 -91.28 -17.80 74.82
N PHE A 86 -90.66 -18.57 75.72
CA PHE A 86 -89.22 -18.82 75.67
C PHE A 86 -88.81 -19.60 74.41
N LEU A 87 -89.55 -20.65 74.05
CA LEU A 87 -89.31 -21.39 72.80
C LEU A 87 -89.53 -20.53 71.55
N GLU A 88 -90.51 -19.64 71.56
CA GLU A 88 -90.74 -18.73 70.43
C GLU A 88 -89.59 -17.73 70.27
N THR A 89 -89.14 -17.12 71.37
CA THR A 89 -88.01 -16.19 71.36
C THR A 89 -86.70 -16.89 71.02
N PHE A 90 -86.45 -18.08 71.54
CA PHE A 90 -85.29 -18.89 71.21
C PHE A 90 -85.33 -19.39 69.76
N GLY A 91 -86.52 -19.69 69.24
CA GLY A 91 -86.75 -20.02 67.83
C GLY A 91 -86.25 -18.93 66.89
N LYS A 92 -86.55 -17.66 67.19
CA LYS A 92 -86.05 -16.50 66.43
C LYS A 92 -84.51 -16.41 66.45
N VAL A 93 -83.87 -16.75 67.57
CA VAL A 93 -82.41 -16.79 67.69
C VAL A 93 -81.81 -17.96 66.89
N THR A 94 -82.45 -19.14 66.91
CA THR A 94 -81.99 -20.29 66.11
C THR A 94 -82.12 -20.03 64.61
N GLU A 95 -83.15 -19.30 64.19
CA GLU A 95 -83.32 -18.89 62.79
C GLU A 95 -82.22 -17.91 62.37
N GLN A 96 -81.92 -16.91 63.21
CA GLN A 96 -80.79 -16.00 62.97
C GLN A 96 -79.44 -16.73 62.94
N LEU A 97 -79.24 -17.72 63.81
CA LEU A 97 -78.03 -18.54 63.81
C LEU A 97 -77.93 -19.39 62.52
N ALA A 98 -79.03 -19.93 62.03
CA ALA A 98 -79.08 -20.68 60.77
C ALA A 98 -78.77 -19.79 59.56
N VAL A 99 -79.23 -18.53 59.56
CA VAL A 99 -78.86 -17.53 58.55
C VAL A 99 -77.35 -17.26 58.59
N ILE A 100 -76.77 -17.03 59.77
CA ILE A 100 -75.32 -16.82 59.92
C ILE A 100 -74.54 -18.07 59.46
N GLU A 101 -75.00 -19.27 59.81
CA GLU A 101 -74.37 -20.51 59.34
C GLU A 101 -74.40 -20.62 57.82
N SER A 102 -75.53 -20.24 57.19
CA SER A 102 -75.66 -20.18 55.73
C SER A 102 -74.72 -19.15 55.12
N GLU A 103 -74.63 -17.94 55.69
CA GLU A 103 -73.70 -16.90 55.24
C GLU A 103 -72.24 -17.32 55.38
N ILE A 104 -71.87 -18.01 56.47
CA ILE A 104 -70.52 -18.57 56.66
C ILE A 104 -70.23 -19.66 55.62
N LYS A 105 -71.20 -20.53 55.32
CA LYS A 105 -71.06 -21.54 54.25
C LYS A 105 -70.89 -20.86 52.89
N ASN A 106 -71.67 -19.82 52.60
CA ASN A 106 -71.55 -19.05 51.37
C ASN A 106 -70.18 -18.36 51.27
N MET A 107 -69.71 -17.77 52.37
CA MET A 107 -68.39 -17.14 52.43
C MET A 107 -67.26 -18.16 52.23
N ASN A 108 -67.34 -19.33 52.87
CA ASN A 108 -66.36 -20.39 52.65
C ASN A 108 -66.36 -20.89 51.20
N ASN A 109 -67.55 -21.09 50.61
CA ASN A 109 -67.66 -21.46 49.20
C ASN A 109 -67.04 -20.38 48.29
N PHE A 110 -67.28 -19.11 48.59
CA PHE A 110 -66.69 -17.99 47.83
C PHE A 110 -65.17 -17.91 48.00
N CYS A 111 -64.65 -18.14 49.21
CA CYS A 111 -63.21 -18.23 49.45
C CYS A 111 -62.58 -19.40 48.69
N ASP A 112 -63.24 -20.56 48.63
CA ASP A 112 -62.78 -21.71 47.84
C ASP A 112 -62.80 -21.43 46.34
N GLU A 113 -63.83 -20.75 45.84
CA GLU A 113 -63.92 -20.30 44.44
C GLU A 113 -62.82 -19.30 44.09
N ILE A 114 -62.57 -18.31 44.96
CA ILE A 114 -61.46 -17.37 44.80
C ILE A 114 -60.13 -18.10 44.84
N SER A 115 -59.91 -19.04 45.77
CA SER A 115 -58.65 -19.78 45.85
C SER A 115 -58.43 -20.59 44.57
N LYS A 116 -59.47 -21.26 44.05
CA LYS A 116 -59.39 -22.01 42.78
C LYS A 116 -59.11 -21.09 41.60
N SER A 117 -59.77 -19.93 41.54
CA SER A 117 -59.55 -18.92 40.50
C SER A 117 -58.13 -18.33 40.57
N LEU A 118 -57.65 -18.04 41.78
CA LEU A 118 -56.30 -17.55 42.04
C LEU A 118 -55.24 -18.58 41.65
N ASP A 119 -55.44 -19.85 41.98
CA ASP A 119 -54.53 -20.94 41.57
C ASP A 119 -54.53 -21.13 40.05
N SER A 120 -55.69 -21.03 39.40
CA SER A 120 -55.82 -21.07 37.93
C SER A 120 -55.08 -19.89 37.28
N ALA A 121 -55.31 -18.67 37.76
CA ALA A 121 -54.64 -17.47 37.29
C ALA A 121 -53.13 -17.56 37.51
N LYS A 122 -52.67 -18.05 38.68
CA LYS A 122 -51.25 -18.25 38.99
C LYS A 122 -50.59 -19.25 38.03
N ARG A 123 -51.28 -20.35 37.68
CA ARG A 123 -50.78 -21.31 36.68
C ARG A 123 -50.72 -20.69 35.29
N GLN A 124 -51.74 -19.95 34.87
CA GLN A 124 -51.74 -19.24 33.58
C GLN A 124 -50.64 -18.17 33.51
N THR A 125 -50.45 -17.39 34.59
CA THR A 125 -49.35 -16.43 34.69
C THR A 125 -47.99 -17.11 34.65
N ALA A 126 -47.83 -18.27 35.29
CA ALA A 126 -46.57 -19.03 35.22
C ALA A 126 -46.25 -19.50 33.79
N LEU A 127 -47.25 -19.99 33.04
CA LEU A 127 -47.08 -20.37 31.63
C LEU A 127 -46.73 -19.17 30.75
N LEU A 128 -47.39 -18.03 30.97
CA LEU A 128 -47.07 -16.79 30.25
C LEU A 128 -45.68 -16.26 30.61
N LEU A 129 -45.26 -16.40 31.87
CA LEU A 129 -43.92 -16.03 32.33
C LEU A 129 -42.87 -16.91 31.63
N GLU A 130 -43.07 -18.23 31.58
CA GLU A 130 -42.18 -19.16 30.90
C GLU A 130 -42.09 -18.88 29.39
N GLN A 131 -43.23 -18.60 28.75
CA GLN A 131 -43.25 -18.17 27.34
C GLN A 131 -42.50 -16.84 27.14
N SER A 132 -42.71 -15.86 28.02
CA SER A 132 -42.03 -14.56 27.99
C SER A 132 -40.51 -14.71 28.16
N ASP A 133 -40.07 -15.54 29.10
CA ASP A 133 -38.66 -15.82 29.34
C ASP A 133 -38.03 -16.55 28.13
N SER A 134 -38.75 -17.48 27.51
CA SER A 134 -38.29 -18.15 26.28
C SER A 134 -38.12 -17.16 25.12
N LEU A 135 -39.09 -16.25 24.92
CA LEU A 135 -39.03 -15.21 23.89
C LEU A 135 -37.93 -14.20 24.17
N LYS A 136 -37.69 -13.87 25.45
CA LYS A 136 -36.60 -12.99 25.86
C LYS A 136 -35.24 -13.61 25.57
N SER A 137 -35.06 -14.89 25.88
CA SER A 137 -33.84 -15.63 25.55
C SER A 137 -33.62 -15.71 24.03
N GLN A 138 -34.67 -16.00 23.25
CA GLN A 138 -34.60 -15.97 21.78
C GLN A 138 -34.26 -14.58 21.25
N ARG A 139 -34.82 -13.51 21.83
CA ARG A 139 -34.50 -12.13 21.45
C ARG A 139 -33.04 -11.79 21.72
N GLU A 140 -32.48 -12.23 22.83
CA GLU A 140 -31.06 -12.02 23.16
C GLU A 140 -30.15 -12.79 22.20
N SER A 141 -30.48 -14.04 21.87
CA SER A 141 -29.77 -14.82 20.85
C SER A 141 -29.85 -14.17 19.45
N CYS A 142 -31.02 -13.68 19.05
CA CYS A 142 -31.17 -12.96 17.78
C CYS A 142 -30.39 -11.63 17.78
N LYS A 143 -30.35 -10.91 18.92
CA LYS A 143 -29.60 -9.65 19.03
C LYS A 143 -28.09 -9.87 18.92
N THR A 144 -27.57 -10.89 19.60
CA THR A 144 -26.15 -11.26 19.49
C THR A 144 -25.80 -11.71 18.08
N ARG A 145 -26.66 -12.52 17.44
CA ARG A 145 -26.49 -12.93 16.04
C ARG A 145 -26.52 -11.74 15.08
N LYS A 146 -27.40 -10.76 15.29
CA LYS A 146 -27.42 -9.53 14.49
C LYS A 146 -26.11 -8.75 14.61
N ILE A 147 -25.62 -8.54 15.84
CA ILE A 147 -24.34 -7.83 16.06
C ILE A 147 -23.19 -8.57 15.35
N LEU A 148 -23.18 -9.91 15.40
CA LEU A 148 -22.18 -10.72 14.70
C LEU A 148 -22.28 -10.56 13.18
N ILE A 149 -23.50 -10.59 12.62
CA ILE A 149 -23.72 -10.42 11.17
C ILE A 149 -23.34 -9.00 10.73
N ASP A 150 -23.70 -7.97 11.50
CA ASP A 150 -23.35 -6.58 11.17
C ASP A 150 -21.82 -6.40 11.22
N ALA A 151 -21.13 -7.02 12.19
CA ALA A 151 -19.67 -7.03 12.25
C ALA A 151 -19.03 -7.83 11.10
N PHE A 152 -19.64 -8.97 10.71
CA PHE A 152 -19.19 -9.79 9.60
C PHE A 152 -19.33 -9.06 8.26
N LEU A 153 -20.50 -8.46 7.99
CA LEU A 153 -20.73 -7.67 6.78
C LEU A 153 -19.80 -6.45 6.73
N GLY A 154 -19.63 -5.75 7.85
CA GLY A 154 -18.71 -4.60 7.91
C GLY A 154 -17.24 -4.97 7.63
N LYS A 155 -16.82 -6.20 7.93
CA LYS A 155 -15.45 -6.68 7.67
C LYS A 155 -15.25 -7.29 6.29
N PHE A 156 -16.26 -7.98 5.74
CA PHE A 156 -16.09 -8.79 4.53
C PHE A 156 -16.86 -8.27 3.32
N THR A 157 -17.53 -7.12 3.43
CA THR A 157 -18.20 -6.47 2.29
C THR A 157 -17.84 -4.99 2.25
N LEU A 158 -17.68 -4.46 1.04
CA LEU A 158 -17.51 -3.02 0.82
C LEU A 158 -18.86 -2.32 0.97
N SER A 159 -18.84 -1.11 1.53
CA SER A 159 -20.00 -0.24 1.58
C SER A 159 -20.40 0.21 0.16
N GLU A 160 -21.69 0.43 -0.07
CA GLU A 160 -22.19 0.97 -1.35
C GLU A 160 -21.50 2.28 -1.76
N LYS A 161 -21.05 3.07 -0.78
CA LYS A 161 -20.26 4.30 -1.02
C LYS A 161 -18.86 4.01 -1.54
N GLU A 162 -18.21 2.97 -1.05
CA GLU A 162 -16.87 2.54 -1.48
C GLU A 162 -16.93 1.91 -2.87
N VAL A 163 -17.99 1.16 -3.16
CA VAL A 163 -18.27 0.67 -4.51
C VAL A 163 -18.50 1.87 -5.43
N ALA A 164 -19.27 2.87 -5.03
CA ALA A 164 -19.50 4.06 -5.86
C ALA A 164 -18.19 4.83 -6.18
N THR A 165 -17.22 4.91 -5.27
CA THR A 165 -15.92 5.56 -5.54
C THR A 165 -15.04 4.75 -6.50
N LEU A 166 -15.10 3.43 -6.44
CA LEU A 166 -14.39 2.56 -7.39
C LEU A 166 -15.01 2.63 -8.79
N PHE A 167 -16.34 2.59 -8.90
CA PHE A 167 -17.06 2.42 -10.17
C PHE A 167 -17.49 3.71 -10.86
N SER A 168 -17.56 4.84 -10.16
CA SER A 168 -17.97 6.10 -10.80
C SER A 168 -16.93 6.56 -11.84
N PRO A 169 -17.29 6.74 -13.12
CA PRO A 169 -16.35 7.18 -14.16
C PRO A 169 -15.89 8.64 -13.97
N ASP A 170 -16.66 9.46 -13.26
CA ASP A 170 -16.41 10.90 -13.06
C ASP A 170 -15.67 11.22 -11.76
N SER A 171 -15.49 10.26 -10.85
CA SER A 171 -14.74 10.51 -9.62
C SER A 171 -13.24 10.45 -9.89
N GLY A 172 -12.56 11.60 -9.83
CA GLY A 172 -11.10 11.65 -9.90
C GLY A 172 -10.43 10.75 -8.86
N ILE A 173 -9.24 10.25 -9.18
CA ILE A 173 -8.47 9.38 -8.28
C ILE A 173 -7.86 10.25 -7.17
N GLY A 174 -8.55 10.28 -6.03
CA GLY A 174 -8.12 10.97 -4.82
C GLY A 174 -7.62 10.01 -3.73
N PRO A 175 -7.22 10.54 -2.56
CA PRO A 175 -6.77 9.74 -1.42
C PRO A 175 -7.82 8.69 -0.98
N GLY A 176 -9.10 9.03 -1.05
CA GLY A 176 -10.19 8.09 -0.74
C GLY A 176 -10.27 6.87 -1.66
N PHE A 177 -9.78 6.95 -2.91
CA PHE A 177 -9.67 5.77 -3.78
C PHE A 177 -8.60 4.80 -3.26
N PHE A 178 -7.44 5.33 -2.87
CA PHE A 178 -6.34 4.52 -2.33
C PHE A 178 -6.68 3.90 -0.96
N GLU A 179 -7.44 4.60 -0.12
CA GLU A 179 -7.95 4.05 1.13
C GLU A 179 -8.91 2.87 0.88
N VAL A 180 -9.84 3.01 -0.07
CA VAL A 180 -10.75 1.92 -0.45
C VAL A 180 -9.99 0.75 -1.08
N LEU A 181 -8.98 1.01 -1.91
CA LEU A 181 -8.13 -0.05 -2.48
C LEU A 181 -7.35 -0.80 -1.39
N LYS A 182 -6.83 -0.08 -0.37
CA LYS A 182 -6.17 -0.70 0.78
C LYS A 182 -7.15 -1.52 1.61
N HIS A 183 -8.38 -1.03 1.81
CA HIS A 183 -9.43 -1.77 2.48
C HIS A 183 -9.79 -3.05 1.71
N LEU A 184 -9.94 -2.99 0.38
CA LEU A 184 -10.16 -4.15 -0.48
C LEU A 184 -9.07 -5.22 -0.32
N GLN A 185 -7.80 -4.80 -0.24
CA GLN A 185 -6.68 -5.72 -0.01
C GLN A 185 -6.70 -6.35 1.38
N GLN A 186 -7.10 -5.58 2.41
CA GLN A 186 -7.31 -6.11 3.75
C GLN A 186 -8.44 -7.14 3.77
N ILE A 187 -9.55 -6.89 3.08
CA ILE A 187 -10.65 -7.85 2.94
C ILE A 187 -10.15 -9.13 2.27
N HIS A 188 -9.34 -9.03 1.21
CA HIS A 188 -8.77 -10.20 0.55
C HIS A 188 -7.87 -11.01 1.51
N SER A 189 -7.01 -10.35 2.30
CA SER A 189 -6.17 -11.02 3.30
C SER A 189 -6.99 -11.63 4.45
N ASP A 190 -8.06 -10.96 4.89
CA ASP A 190 -8.95 -11.47 5.94
C ASP A 190 -9.76 -12.68 5.43
N CYS A 191 -10.06 -12.74 4.12
CA CYS A 191 -10.72 -13.88 3.48
C CYS A 191 -9.83 -15.12 3.47
N ASP A 192 -8.50 -14.99 3.42
CA ASP A 192 -7.60 -16.15 3.54
C ASP A 192 -7.78 -16.87 4.89
N ALA A 193 -8.10 -16.13 5.96
CA ALA A 193 -8.43 -16.74 7.26
C ALA A 193 -9.78 -17.49 7.23
N LEU A 194 -10.75 -17.04 6.42
CA LEU A 194 -12.03 -17.74 6.23
C LEU A 194 -11.88 -19.04 5.43
N LEU A 195 -10.88 -19.14 4.55
CA LEU A 195 -10.59 -20.35 3.78
C LEU A 195 -10.02 -21.48 4.65
N ILE A 196 -9.43 -21.14 5.80
CA ILE A 196 -8.94 -22.12 6.79
C ILE A 196 -10.10 -22.71 7.61
N THR A 197 -11.24 -22.01 7.70
CA THR A 197 -12.41 -22.43 8.47
C THR A 197 -13.39 -23.29 7.66
N GLU A 198 -14.37 -23.90 8.33
CA GLU A 198 -15.33 -24.83 7.73
C GLU A 198 -16.21 -24.22 6.60
N ASN A 199 -16.28 -22.89 6.48
CA ASN A 199 -17.13 -22.18 5.52
C ASN A 199 -16.38 -21.70 4.26
N GLN A 200 -15.59 -22.58 3.65
CA GLN A 200 -14.74 -22.27 2.48
C GLN A 200 -15.52 -21.68 1.29
N ARG A 201 -16.75 -22.14 1.05
CA ARG A 201 -17.55 -21.68 -0.10
C ARG A 201 -17.90 -20.19 -0.03
N ALA A 202 -18.22 -19.68 1.17
CA ALA A 202 -18.52 -18.26 1.35
C ALA A 202 -17.26 -17.40 1.20
N GLY A 203 -16.12 -17.89 1.71
CA GLY A 203 -14.82 -17.24 1.52
C GLY A 203 -14.44 -17.13 0.03
N LEU A 204 -14.61 -18.21 -0.73
CA LEU A 204 -14.34 -18.23 -2.18
C LEU A 204 -15.24 -17.25 -2.95
N GLU A 205 -16.53 -17.20 -2.64
CA GLU A 205 -17.47 -16.29 -3.33
C GLU A 205 -17.16 -14.81 -3.03
N ILE A 206 -16.79 -14.49 -1.79
CA ILE A 206 -16.37 -13.12 -1.43
C ILE A 206 -15.07 -12.79 -2.14
N MET A 207 -14.08 -13.69 -2.12
CA MET A 207 -12.80 -13.48 -2.79
C MET A 207 -12.95 -13.28 -4.31
N GLU A 208 -13.82 -14.03 -4.98
CA GLU A 208 -14.13 -13.85 -6.41
C GLU A 208 -14.72 -12.47 -6.69
N ARG A 209 -15.70 -12.03 -5.88
CA ARG A 209 -16.28 -10.68 -6.00
C ARG A 209 -15.26 -9.59 -5.73
N MET A 210 -14.41 -9.74 -4.71
CA MET A 210 -13.36 -8.79 -4.38
C MET A 210 -12.28 -8.73 -5.47
N ASN A 211 -11.93 -9.86 -6.09
CA ASN A 211 -11.02 -9.88 -7.24
C ASN A 211 -11.60 -9.14 -8.44
N SER A 212 -12.89 -9.30 -8.74
CA SER A 212 -13.56 -8.52 -9.80
C SER A 212 -13.53 -7.01 -9.50
N TYR A 213 -13.73 -6.61 -8.24
CA TYR A 213 -13.58 -5.22 -7.81
C TYR A 213 -12.13 -4.74 -7.90
N GLN A 214 -11.17 -5.60 -7.63
CA GLN A 214 -9.75 -5.29 -7.74
C GLN A 214 -9.34 -5.07 -9.20
N GLU A 215 -9.75 -5.94 -10.11
CA GLU A 215 -9.47 -5.81 -11.55
C GLU A 215 -10.05 -4.51 -12.12
N THR A 216 -11.32 -4.21 -11.82
CA THR A 216 -11.96 -2.97 -12.28
C THR A 216 -11.33 -1.71 -11.67
N ALA A 217 -10.89 -1.77 -10.41
CA ALA A 217 -10.15 -0.69 -9.78
C ALA A 217 -8.78 -0.46 -10.44
N PHE A 218 -8.03 -1.53 -10.73
CA PHE A 218 -6.74 -1.43 -11.42
C PHE A 218 -6.88 -0.96 -12.87
N ASP A 219 -7.92 -1.36 -13.59
CA ASP A 219 -8.22 -0.85 -14.94
C ASP A 219 -8.51 0.65 -14.93
N LYS A 220 -9.28 1.13 -13.95
CA LYS A 220 -9.55 2.56 -13.77
C LYS A 220 -8.27 3.33 -13.42
N LEU A 221 -7.47 2.79 -12.48
CA LEU A 221 -6.18 3.36 -12.10
C LEU A 221 -5.25 3.46 -13.31
N TYR A 222 -5.13 2.39 -14.09
CA TYR A 222 -4.33 2.34 -15.31
C TYR A 222 -4.74 3.41 -16.33
N ARG A 223 -6.03 3.53 -16.65
CA ARG A 223 -6.53 4.54 -17.60
C ARG A 223 -6.29 5.98 -17.12
N TRP A 224 -6.46 6.21 -15.83
CA TRP A 224 -6.17 7.52 -15.24
C TRP A 224 -4.66 7.82 -15.27
N THR A 225 -3.80 6.87 -14.88
CA THR A 225 -2.34 7.00 -14.93
C THR A 225 -1.86 7.28 -16.36
N GLN A 226 -2.42 6.62 -17.37
CA GLN A 226 -2.13 6.93 -18.77
C GLN A 226 -2.52 8.35 -19.15
N THR A 227 -3.71 8.81 -18.74
CA THR A 227 -4.19 10.16 -19.03
C THR A 227 -3.32 11.23 -18.38
N GLU A 228 -2.91 11.01 -17.12
CA GLU A 228 -1.98 11.90 -16.41
C GLU A 228 -0.56 11.84 -16.97
N SER A 229 -0.05 10.67 -17.38
CA SER A 229 1.26 10.59 -18.03
C SER A 229 1.31 11.42 -19.32
N ARG A 230 0.17 11.52 -20.05
CA ARG A 230 0.04 12.35 -21.26
C ARG A 230 -0.04 13.84 -20.95
N SER A 231 -0.55 14.23 -19.78
CA SER A 231 -0.55 15.63 -19.33
C SER A 231 0.88 16.07 -18.96
N LEU A 232 1.67 15.16 -18.39
CA LEU A 232 3.05 15.37 -17.96
C LEU A 232 4.06 15.61 -19.10
N GLY A 233 3.69 15.26 -20.34
CA GLY A 233 4.50 15.55 -21.53
C GLY A 233 4.57 17.04 -21.90
N ARG A 234 3.81 17.92 -21.22
CA ARG A 234 3.76 19.37 -21.49
C ARG A 234 4.38 20.17 -20.33
N ASP A 235 5.68 20.44 -20.40
CA ASP A 235 6.40 21.52 -19.70
C ASP A 235 6.05 21.81 -18.22
N THR A 236 5.67 20.81 -17.43
CA THR A 236 5.39 20.95 -15.99
C THR A 236 6.38 20.19 -15.13
N GLN A 237 6.98 20.91 -14.18
CA GLN A 237 8.11 20.50 -13.33
C GLN A 237 7.71 19.73 -12.06
N GLU A 238 6.42 19.46 -11.82
CA GLU A 238 5.99 18.79 -10.58
C GLU A 238 5.14 17.55 -10.87
N VAL A 239 5.70 16.40 -10.50
CA VAL A 239 4.98 15.12 -10.53
C VAL A 239 3.89 15.14 -9.45
N PRO A 240 2.60 14.99 -9.81
CA PRO A 240 1.53 14.97 -8.83
C PRO A 240 1.69 13.78 -7.88
N ILE A 241 1.50 14.02 -6.58
CA ILE A 241 1.66 13.01 -5.52
C ILE A 241 0.74 11.79 -5.77
N THR A 242 -0.44 12.03 -6.35
CA THR A 242 -1.40 10.98 -6.74
C THR A 242 -0.85 10.04 -7.81
N LEU A 243 -0.03 10.53 -8.75
CA LEU A 243 0.62 9.71 -9.77
C LEU A 243 1.71 8.82 -9.16
N LYS A 244 2.47 9.34 -8.19
CA LYS A 244 3.47 8.56 -7.44
C LYS A 244 2.81 7.40 -6.69
N LEU A 245 1.70 7.69 -5.99
CA LEU A 245 0.91 6.68 -5.29
C LEU A 245 0.27 5.67 -6.24
N ALA A 246 -0.21 6.12 -7.42
CA ALA A 246 -0.75 5.24 -8.45
C ALA A 246 0.31 4.28 -9.01
N LEU A 247 1.52 4.77 -9.32
CA LEU A 247 2.60 3.91 -9.80
C LEU A 247 3.08 2.92 -8.73
N LYS A 248 3.18 3.35 -7.47
CA LYS A 248 3.51 2.46 -6.35
C LYS A 248 2.47 1.35 -6.16
N THR A 249 1.19 1.67 -6.31
CA THR A 249 0.12 0.65 -6.23
C THR A 249 0.09 -0.26 -7.46
N LEU A 250 0.40 0.26 -8.65
CA LEU A 250 0.54 -0.51 -9.88
C LEU A 250 1.72 -1.50 -9.84
N LYS A 251 2.79 -1.25 -9.05
CA LYS A 251 3.89 -2.22 -8.87
C LYS A 251 3.41 -3.61 -8.43
N GLN A 252 2.26 -3.72 -7.75
CA GLN A 252 1.65 -5.00 -7.38
C GLN A 252 1.21 -5.86 -8.59
N ARG A 253 1.04 -5.24 -9.77
CA ARG A 253 0.68 -5.88 -11.04
C ARG A 253 1.72 -5.52 -12.12
N PRO A 254 2.81 -6.29 -12.25
CA PRO A 254 3.97 -5.90 -13.06
C PRO A 254 3.65 -5.66 -14.54
N VAL A 255 2.67 -6.39 -15.11
CA VAL A 255 2.27 -6.24 -16.53
C VAL A 255 1.64 -4.87 -16.82
N LEU A 256 0.74 -4.40 -15.95
CA LEU A 256 0.10 -3.09 -16.07
C LEU A 256 1.12 -1.98 -15.82
N PHE A 257 2.00 -2.18 -14.83
CA PHE A 257 3.07 -1.26 -14.51
C PHE A 257 4.04 -1.07 -15.70
N GLN A 258 4.52 -2.16 -16.30
CA GLN A 258 5.39 -2.09 -17.48
C GLN A 258 4.73 -1.36 -18.65
N SER A 259 3.43 -1.62 -18.89
CA SER A 259 2.69 -0.93 -19.96
C SER A 259 2.53 0.57 -19.68
N CYS A 260 2.38 0.98 -18.42
CA CYS A 260 2.40 2.40 -18.05
C CYS A 260 3.78 3.03 -18.27
N LEU A 261 4.86 2.32 -17.93
CA LEU A 261 6.22 2.78 -18.16
C LEU A 261 6.51 2.92 -19.66
N GLU A 262 6.06 1.99 -20.50
CA GLU A 262 6.20 2.08 -21.96
C GLU A 262 5.49 3.31 -22.55
N GLU A 263 4.26 3.61 -22.11
CA GLU A 263 3.57 4.83 -22.51
C GLU A 263 4.29 6.09 -22.01
N LEU A 264 4.79 6.08 -20.78
CA LEU A 264 5.57 7.20 -20.22
C LEU A 264 6.83 7.45 -21.05
N VAL A 265 7.58 6.39 -21.36
CA VAL A 265 8.77 6.46 -22.20
C VAL A 265 8.44 7.01 -23.58
N TYR A 266 7.35 6.54 -24.17
CA TYR A 266 6.89 7.05 -25.47
C TYR A 266 6.57 8.55 -25.44
N ILE A 267 5.94 9.04 -24.37
CA ILE A 267 5.59 10.45 -24.22
C ILE A 267 6.84 11.31 -23.96
N ARG A 268 7.71 10.88 -23.04
CA ARG A 268 8.94 11.59 -22.67
C ARG A 268 9.91 11.64 -23.83
N ARG A 269 10.22 10.51 -24.47
CA ARG A 269 11.03 10.45 -25.70
C ARG A 269 10.54 11.43 -26.77
N ASN A 270 9.24 11.47 -27.05
CA ASN A 270 8.68 12.39 -28.04
C ASN A 270 8.75 13.86 -27.62
N SER A 271 8.75 14.14 -26.32
CA SER A 271 8.94 15.50 -25.78
C SER A 271 10.41 15.91 -25.89
N ILE A 272 11.34 15.05 -25.47
CA ILE A 272 12.79 15.26 -25.55
C ILE A 272 13.25 15.46 -27.00
N ILE A 273 12.79 14.63 -27.96
CA ILE A 273 13.13 14.80 -29.38
C ILE A 273 12.66 16.16 -29.89
N ARG A 274 11.44 16.58 -29.52
CA ARG A 274 10.90 17.89 -29.92
C ARG A 274 11.71 19.02 -29.30
N ALA A 275 11.99 18.95 -28.00
CA ALA A 275 12.81 19.93 -27.30
C ALA A 275 14.23 20.01 -27.87
N PHE A 276 14.82 18.88 -28.25
CA PHE A 276 16.14 18.84 -28.90
C PHE A 276 16.10 19.50 -30.29
N THR A 277 15.08 19.17 -31.09
CA THR A 277 14.90 19.76 -32.43
C THR A 277 14.64 21.27 -32.35
N ASP A 278 13.84 21.71 -31.38
CA ASP A 278 13.58 23.13 -31.13
C ASP A 278 14.87 23.83 -30.62
N ALA A 279 15.67 23.21 -29.76
CA ALA A 279 16.96 23.75 -29.33
C ALA A 279 17.97 23.92 -30.48
N LEU A 280 17.99 22.96 -31.42
CA LEU A 280 18.83 23.02 -32.61
C LEU A 280 18.39 24.16 -33.56
N THR A 281 17.10 24.23 -33.88
CA THR A 281 16.58 25.06 -34.98
C THR A 281 16.02 26.42 -34.57
N ARG A 282 15.44 26.54 -33.37
CA ARG A 282 14.73 27.73 -32.89
C ARG A 282 15.39 28.37 -31.67
N GLY A 283 16.13 27.60 -30.88
CA GLY A 283 16.69 28.05 -29.60
C GLY A 283 15.62 28.10 -28.50
N GLY A 284 15.94 28.76 -27.38
CA GLY A 284 15.03 28.89 -26.24
C GLY A 284 13.84 29.82 -26.47
N PRO A 285 12.85 29.82 -25.56
CA PRO A 285 11.68 30.69 -25.66
C PRO A 285 12.12 32.17 -25.72
N GLY A 286 11.81 32.84 -26.84
CA GLY A 286 12.25 34.22 -27.11
C GLY A 286 13.57 34.36 -27.88
N GLY A 287 14.13 33.27 -28.42
CA GLY A 287 15.39 33.30 -29.19
C GLY A 287 16.65 33.33 -28.32
N THR A 288 16.49 33.11 -27.02
CA THR A 288 17.55 32.99 -26.02
C THR A 288 17.32 31.71 -25.20
N PRO A 289 18.25 30.73 -25.18
CA PRO A 289 19.53 30.70 -25.89
C PRO A 289 19.34 30.69 -27.41
N ARG A 290 20.34 31.17 -28.15
CA ARG A 290 20.32 31.14 -29.61
C ARG A 290 20.30 29.67 -30.11
N PRO A 291 19.67 29.39 -31.27
CA PRO A 291 19.70 28.05 -31.86
C PRO A 291 21.13 27.53 -32.00
N ILE A 292 21.34 26.27 -31.65
CA ILE A 292 22.66 25.62 -31.67
C ILE A 292 23.21 25.56 -33.12
N GLU A 293 22.34 25.47 -34.13
CA GLU A 293 22.72 25.49 -35.56
C GLU A 293 23.46 26.75 -36.00
N LEU A 294 23.32 27.88 -35.30
CA LEU A 294 24.08 29.09 -35.62
C LEU A 294 25.59 28.92 -35.38
N HIS A 295 25.99 27.95 -34.55
CA HIS A 295 27.38 27.61 -34.29
C HIS A 295 27.92 26.54 -35.25
N ALA A 296 27.16 26.10 -36.26
CA ALA A 296 27.59 25.05 -37.20
C ALA A 296 28.87 25.38 -37.99
N HIS A 297 29.30 26.65 -38.03
CA HIS A 297 30.57 27.07 -38.61
C HIS A 297 31.79 26.63 -37.80
N ASP A 298 31.62 26.40 -36.50
CA ASP A 298 32.66 25.91 -35.58
C ASP A 298 32.25 24.52 -35.04
N PRO A 299 32.74 23.43 -35.65
CA PRO A 299 32.32 22.08 -35.31
C PRO A 299 32.57 21.70 -33.85
N LEU A 300 33.67 22.16 -33.24
CA LEU A 300 33.99 21.84 -31.85
C LEU A 300 32.96 22.45 -30.90
N ARG A 301 32.61 23.72 -31.13
CA ARG A 301 31.60 24.41 -30.34
C ARG A 301 30.20 23.86 -30.62
N TYR A 302 29.87 23.59 -31.87
CA TYR A 302 28.58 23.03 -32.26
C TYR A 302 28.27 21.73 -31.53
N VAL A 303 29.24 20.82 -31.46
CA VAL A 303 29.04 19.55 -30.74
C VAL A 303 29.17 19.72 -29.23
N GLY A 304 30.06 20.59 -28.76
CA GLY A 304 30.12 20.94 -27.35
C GLY A 304 28.77 21.43 -26.81
N ASP A 305 28.08 22.28 -27.57
CA ASP A 305 26.74 22.80 -27.24
C ASP A 305 25.68 21.68 -27.30
N MET A 306 25.73 20.77 -28.28
CA MET A 306 24.85 19.59 -28.32
C MET A 306 25.03 18.68 -27.11
N LEU A 307 26.28 18.37 -26.76
CA LEU A 307 26.60 17.50 -25.63
C LEU A 307 26.22 18.14 -24.30
N ALA A 308 26.42 19.46 -24.16
CA ALA A 308 25.98 20.20 -22.99
C ALA A 308 24.44 20.15 -22.84
N TRP A 309 23.71 20.29 -23.95
CA TRP A 309 22.25 20.15 -23.93
C TRP A 309 21.80 18.75 -23.52
N ILE A 310 22.45 17.70 -24.05
CA ILE A 310 22.16 16.31 -23.69
C ILE A 310 22.48 16.07 -22.22
N HIS A 311 23.64 16.50 -21.73
CA HIS A 311 24.02 16.41 -20.31
C HIS A 311 22.95 17.02 -19.40
N GLN A 312 22.51 18.24 -19.71
CA GLN A 312 21.48 18.92 -18.92
C GLN A 312 20.14 18.18 -18.97
N THR A 313 19.79 17.63 -20.14
CA THR A 313 18.54 16.89 -20.32
C THR A 313 18.57 15.57 -19.58
N VAL A 314 19.69 14.84 -19.60
CA VAL A 314 19.92 13.61 -18.83
C VAL A 314 19.75 13.90 -17.33
N ALA A 315 20.37 14.97 -16.83
CA ALA A 315 20.25 15.36 -15.42
C ALA A 315 18.81 15.69 -15.03
N ASN A 316 18.10 16.46 -15.86
CA ASN A 316 16.70 16.82 -15.62
C ASN A 316 15.76 15.59 -15.70
N GLU A 317 16.00 14.67 -16.64
CA GLU A 317 15.20 13.45 -16.79
C GLU A 317 15.42 12.50 -15.62
N ARG A 318 16.67 12.34 -15.19
CA ARG A 318 17.02 11.55 -14.01
C ARG A 318 16.34 12.09 -12.77
N GLU A 319 16.43 13.40 -12.50
CA GLU A 319 15.75 14.03 -11.36
C GLU A 319 14.22 13.85 -11.45
N PHE A 320 13.65 13.93 -12.64
CA PHE A 320 12.22 13.68 -12.87
C PHE A 320 11.82 12.23 -12.57
N LEU A 321 12.58 11.25 -13.08
CA LEU A 321 12.34 9.82 -12.84
C LEU A 321 12.54 9.46 -11.36
N GLU A 322 13.60 9.96 -10.73
CA GLU A 322 13.82 9.84 -9.28
C GLU A 322 12.63 10.42 -8.52
N SER A 323 12.14 11.60 -8.90
CA SER A 323 10.95 12.20 -8.27
C SER A 323 9.69 11.36 -8.43
N LEU A 324 9.55 10.56 -9.49
CA LEU A 324 8.39 9.70 -9.74
C LEU A 324 8.35 8.51 -8.78
N PHE A 325 9.53 7.95 -8.46
CA PHE A 325 9.69 6.81 -7.57
C PHE A 325 9.90 7.21 -6.10
N GLU A 326 10.39 8.43 -5.84
CA GLU A 326 10.49 8.98 -4.49
C GLU A 326 9.11 9.32 -3.90
N VAL A 327 8.61 8.41 -3.07
CA VAL A 327 7.56 8.72 -2.12
C VAL A 327 8.22 9.28 -0.87
N LYS A 328 8.14 10.60 -0.65
CA LYS A 328 8.51 11.23 0.64
C LYS A 328 7.63 10.67 1.75
N ASN A 329 8.01 9.54 2.31
CA ASN A 329 7.50 9.08 3.60
C ASN A 329 8.41 9.70 4.67
N GLU A 330 7.95 10.77 5.32
CA GLU A 330 8.63 11.37 6.50
C GLU A 330 8.62 10.46 7.75
N SER A 331 8.29 9.18 7.61
CA SER A 331 8.25 8.27 8.75
C SER A 331 8.69 6.86 8.33
N GLU A 332 9.64 6.36 9.13
CA GLU A 332 10.08 4.97 9.28
C GLU A 332 11.36 4.56 8.54
N HIS A 333 12.49 4.84 9.22
CA HIS A 333 13.73 4.09 9.09
C HIS A 333 13.47 2.58 9.27
N SER A 334 13.45 1.82 8.18
CA SER A 334 13.60 0.36 8.23
C SER A 334 14.54 -0.10 7.11
N ASN A 335 15.46 -1.00 7.46
CA ASN A 335 16.52 -1.54 6.60
C ASN A 335 16.01 -2.34 5.38
N VAL A 336 14.69 -2.40 5.16
CA VAL A 336 14.03 -3.10 4.04
C VAL A 336 14.00 -2.23 2.77
N GLU A 337 14.08 -0.90 2.91
CA GLU A 337 14.06 0.02 1.76
C GLU A 337 15.31 -0.06 0.87
N ASN A 338 16.43 -0.62 1.35
CA ASN A 338 17.68 -0.63 0.58
C ASN A 338 17.65 -1.58 -0.63
N LEU A 339 16.88 -2.66 -0.57
CA LEU A 339 16.74 -3.61 -1.70
C LEU A 339 15.79 -3.06 -2.79
N ASP A 340 14.72 -2.37 -2.39
CA ASP A 340 13.79 -1.75 -3.33
C ASP A 340 14.44 -0.56 -4.06
N LYS A 341 15.32 0.20 -3.37
CA LYS A 341 16.08 1.31 -3.96
C LYS A 341 17.07 0.85 -5.03
N GLU A 342 17.83 -0.22 -4.81
CA GLU A 342 18.73 -0.78 -5.84
C GLU A 342 17.96 -1.27 -7.06
N SER A 343 16.76 -1.84 -6.87
CA SER A 343 15.91 -2.26 -8.00
C SER A 343 15.31 -1.08 -8.76
N ASP A 344 14.95 -0.01 -8.05
CA ASP A 344 14.41 1.22 -8.64
C ASP A 344 15.50 1.97 -9.42
N ASP A 345 16.74 2.00 -8.93
CA ASP A 345 17.87 2.63 -9.64
C ASP A 345 18.17 1.95 -10.98
N ILE A 346 18.12 0.62 -11.04
CA ILE A 346 18.29 -0.13 -12.30
C ILE A 346 17.15 0.17 -13.27
N VAL A 347 15.91 0.26 -12.78
CA VAL A 347 14.75 0.60 -13.62
C VAL A 347 14.83 2.05 -14.09
N ILE A 348 15.25 2.99 -13.23
CA ILE A 348 15.46 4.39 -13.61
C ILE A 348 16.51 4.49 -14.71
N GLN A 349 17.61 3.73 -14.60
CA GLN A 349 18.64 3.70 -15.62
C GLN A 349 18.12 3.15 -16.96
N ASP A 350 17.40 2.03 -16.97
CA ASP A 350 16.76 1.49 -18.20
C ASP A 350 15.79 2.49 -18.84
N LEU A 351 14.96 3.16 -18.02
CA LEU A 351 14.01 4.16 -18.52
C LEU A 351 14.72 5.37 -19.13
N LEU A 352 15.76 5.86 -18.46
CA LEU A 352 16.58 6.98 -18.93
C LEU A 352 17.21 6.67 -20.30
N ASP A 353 17.74 5.47 -20.48
CA ASP A 353 18.32 5.02 -21.75
C ASP A 353 17.28 5.00 -22.88
N ARG A 354 16.07 4.50 -22.57
CA ARG A 354 14.98 4.41 -23.55
C ARG A 354 14.37 5.77 -23.90
N ASP A 355 14.35 6.71 -22.96
CA ASP A 355 13.91 8.09 -23.18
C ASP A 355 14.88 8.85 -24.08
N LEU A 356 16.18 8.63 -23.89
CA LEU A 356 17.25 9.31 -24.63
C LEU A 356 17.59 8.68 -25.98
N ASP A 357 17.23 7.41 -26.25
CA ASP A 357 17.37 6.74 -27.56
C ASP A 357 16.77 7.55 -28.74
N GLY A 358 15.80 8.42 -28.44
CA GLY A 358 15.26 9.38 -29.41
C GLY A 358 16.28 10.38 -29.98
N THR A 359 17.23 10.82 -29.17
CA THR A 359 18.20 11.89 -29.48
C THR A 359 19.37 11.40 -30.36
N CYS A 360 19.61 10.10 -30.41
CA CYS A 360 20.72 9.51 -31.16
C CYS A 360 20.56 9.63 -32.68
N ARG A 361 19.33 9.63 -33.20
CA ARG A 361 19.05 9.79 -34.65
C ARG A 361 19.40 11.18 -35.19
N PRO A 362 18.93 12.29 -34.61
CA PRO A 362 19.33 13.63 -35.06
C PRO A 362 20.83 13.88 -34.88
N LEU A 363 21.46 13.31 -33.85
CA LEU A 363 22.93 13.32 -33.72
C LEU A 363 23.58 12.66 -34.94
N LYS A 364 23.24 11.42 -35.30
CA LYS A 364 23.83 10.71 -36.46
C LYS A 364 23.67 11.44 -37.80
N PHE A 365 22.51 12.07 -38.03
CA PHE A 365 22.24 12.77 -39.29
C PHE A 365 23.06 14.06 -39.41
N GLN A 366 23.21 14.80 -38.32
CA GLN A 366 23.96 16.07 -38.32
C GLN A 366 25.47 15.86 -38.07
N SER A 367 25.86 14.73 -37.47
CA SER A 367 27.25 14.40 -37.15
C SER A 367 28.07 13.85 -38.32
N THR A 368 27.48 13.73 -39.50
CA THR A 368 28.21 13.30 -40.72
C THR A 368 29.11 14.43 -41.27
N VAL A 369 29.04 15.64 -40.70
CA VAL A 369 29.82 16.80 -41.14
C VAL A 369 30.79 17.24 -40.05
N LYS A 370 32.02 16.74 -40.13
CA LYS A 370 33.27 17.18 -39.45
C LYS A 370 33.36 16.92 -37.94
N TYR A 371 34.13 15.90 -37.57
CA TYR A 371 34.55 15.65 -36.19
C TYR A 371 36.05 15.35 -36.15
N GLU A 372 36.80 16.28 -35.58
CA GLU A 372 37.99 15.98 -34.79
C GLU A 372 37.70 16.49 -33.38
N LYS A 373 38.10 15.71 -32.37
CA LYS A 373 38.12 16.04 -30.93
C LYS A 373 36.80 15.95 -30.13
N LEU A 374 36.40 14.74 -29.74
CA LEU A 374 35.50 14.52 -28.59
C LEU A 374 35.83 13.21 -27.86
N HIS A 375 36.73 13.26 -26.88
CA HIS A 375 36.97 12.14 -25.97
C HIS A 375 37.35 12.62 -24.57
N SER A 376 36.61 13.57 -23.98
CA SER A 376 36.97 14.09 -22.65
C SER A 376 35.86 14.31 -21.64
N LEU A 377 34.61 13.94 -21.89
CA LEU A 377 33.61 13.83 -20.81
C LEU A 377 32.65 12.69 -21.15
N PHE A 378 32.06 12.10 -20.11
CA PHE A 378 31.14 10.95 -20.05
C PHE A 378 31.78 9.62 -19.64
N PHE A 379 31.93 9.49 -18.32
CA PHE A 379 31.97 8.23 -17.62
C PHE A 379 30.61 8.07 -16.94
N GLU A 380 29.66 7.44 -17.63
CA GLU A 380 28.53 6.66 -17.13
C GLU A 380 27.49 6.54 -18.26
N ILE A 381 27.02 5.30 -18.47
CA ILE A 381 25.88 4.89 -19.32
C ILE A 381 26.21 4.54 -20.79
N ASP A 382 25.50 3.53 -21.30
CA ASP A 382 25.60 2.82 -22.61
C ASP A 382 25.58 3.70 -23.89
N LEU A 383 25.62 5.02 -23.74
CA LEU A 383 25.95 5.98 -24.79
C LEU A 383 27.32 5.69 -25.44
N LEU A 384 28.18 4.91 -24.78
CA LEU A 384 29.49 4.47 -25.26
C LEU A 384 29.39 3.63 -26.55
N TYR A 385 28.38 2.77 -26.71
CA TYR A 385 28.24 1.93 -27.90
C TYR A 385 27.88 2.74 -29.14
N GLU A 386 27.01 3.74 -28.96
CA GLU A 386 26.57 4.59 -30.06
C GLU A 386 27.59 5.68 -30.39
N PHE A 387 28.34 6.17 -29.39
CA PHE A 387 29.58 6.93 -29.62
C PHE A 387 30.63 6.10 -30.34
N CYS A 388 30.83 4.81 -30.00
CA CYS A 388 31.73 3.94 -30.75
C CYS A 388 31.31 3.80 -32.22
N SER A 389 30.00 3.71 -32.51
CA SER A 389 29.50 3.70 -33.89
C SER A 389 29.76 5.03 -34.62
N ILE A 390 29.66 6.16 -33.93
CA ILE A 390 29.98 7.48 -34.47
C ILE A 390 31.50 7.62 -34.66
N THR A 391 32.32 7.15 -33.73
CA THR A 391 33.79 7.14 -33.82
C THR A 391 34.25 6.25 -34.97
N ASP A 392 33.68 5.05 -35.14
CA ASP A 392 33.98 4.16 -36.26
C ASP A 392 33.61 4.81 -37.60
N SER A 393 32.45 5.47 -37.67
CA SER A 393 32.04 6.21 -38.85
C SER A 393 32.97 7.40 -39.15
N ALA A 394 33.39 8.14 -38.12
CA ALA A 394 34.32 9.26 -38.24
C ALA A 394 35.71 8.79 -38.67
N SER A 395 36.25 7.73 -38.06
CA SER A 395 37.50 7.09 -38.45
C SER A 395 37.44 6.62 -39.90
N ARG A 396 36.33 6.01 -40.34
CA ARG A 396 36.16 5.60 -41.74
C ARG A 396 36.19 6.80 -42.71
N VAL A 397 35.51 7.90 -42.38
CA VAL A 397 35.54 9.12 -43.19
C VAL A 397 36.94 9.75 -43.21
N PHE A 398 37.63 9.77 -42.07
CA PHE A 398 39.00 10.25 -41.93
C PHE A 398 39.97 9.44 -42.81
N PHE A 399 40.01 8.11 -42.66
CA PHE A 399 40.87 7.26 -43.47
C PHE A 399 40.51 7.31 -44.97
N ASN A 400 39.23 7.42 -45.32
CA ASN A 400 38.83 7.62 -46.72
C ASN A 400 39.34 8.95 -47.28
N THR A 401 39.33 10.02 -46.47
CA THR A 401 39.86 11.33 -46.87
C THR A 401 41.37 11.28 -47.05
N LEU A 402 42.09 10.64 -46.12
CA LEU A 402 43.53 10.43 -46.23
C LEU A 402 43.89 9.61 -47.47
N ASN A 403 43.19 8.50 -47.72
CA ASN A 403 43.40 7.68 -48.91
C ASN A 403 43.13 8.46 -50.21
N MET A 404 42.10 9.32 -50.23
CA MET A 404 41.82 10.18 -51.38
C MET A 404 42.94 11.21 -51.59
N GLN A 405 43.48 11.79 -50.52
CA GLN A 405 44.64 12.70 -50.62
C GLN A 405 45.89 11.96 -51.11
N ALA A 406 46.17 10.77 -50.59
CA ALA A 406 47.25 9.90 -51.06
C ALA A 406 47.14 9.59 -52.56
N GLU A 407 45.94 9.22 -53.03
CA GLU A 407 45.69 9.01 -54.46
C GLU A 407 45.89 10.28 -55.29
N GLN A 408 45.48 11.44 -54.78
CA GLN A 408 45.67 12.73 -55.46
C GLN A 408 47.14 13.10 -55.60
N LEU A 409 47.95 12.86 -54.55
CA LEU A 409 49.40 13.07 -54.59
C LEU A 409 50.07 12.20 -55.65
N LEU A 410 49.66 10.94 -55.79
CA LEU A 410 50.21 10.05 -56.82
C LEU A 410 49.77 10.41 -58.24
N ARG A 411 48.57 11.00 -58.41
CA ARG A 411 48.07 11.47 -59.71
C ARG A 411 48.74 12.77 -60.15
N TYR A 412 49.01 13.70 -59.24
CA TYR A 412 49.64 14.99 -59.53
C TYR A 412 51.14 14.96 -59.17
N ARG A 413 51.96 14.46 -60.09
CA ARG A 413 53.42 14.46 -59.91
C ARG A 413 53.96 15.89 -59.96
N GLN A 414 54.62 16.32 -58.88
CA GLN A 414 55.38 17.57 -58.86
C GLN A 414 56.84 17.29 -59.20
N THR A 415 57.32 17.88 -60.29
CA THR A 415 58.74 17.82 -60.64
C THR A 415 59.55 18.74 -59.71
N PRO A 416 60.74 18.33 -59.26
CA PRO A 416 61.61 19.14 -58.42
C PRO A 416 61.94 20.49 -59.06
N GLY A 417 61.96 21.55 -58.26
CA GLY A 417 62.48 22.84 -58.70
C GLY A 417 64.00 22.82 -58.87
N VAL A 418 64.55 23.83 -59.54
CA VAL A 418 66.01 23.99 -59.74
C VAL A 418 66.80 24.06 -58.43
N ASP A 419 66.15 24.48 -57.34
CA ASP A 419 66.76 24.61 -56.02
C ASP A 419 66.76 23.29 -55.22
N LEU A 420 66.20 22.19 -55.77
CA LEU A 420 66.08 20.87 -55.12
C LEU A 420 65.45 20.91 -53.71
N MET A 421 64.63 21.92 -53.45
CA MET A 421 63.90 22.08 -52.19
C MET A 421 62.59 21.26 -52.17
N PRO A 422 62.04 20.95 -50.98
CA PRO A 422 60.78 20.24 -50.85
C PRO A 422 59.64 20.93 -51.61
N PRO A 423 58.87 20.19 -52.43
CA PRO A 423 57.74 20.73 -53.17
C PRO A 423 56.66 21.29 -52.25
N PRO A 424 55.78 22.18 -52.76
CA PRO A 424 54.67 22.72 -51.98
C PRO A 424 53.75 21.61 -51.45
N ALA A 425 53.55 20.51 -52.19
CA ALA A 425 52.76 19.37 -51.70
C ALA A 425 53.34 18.75 -50.42
N VAL A 426 54.67 18.65 -50.30
CA VAL A 426 55.34 18.16 -49.08
C VAL A 426 55.16 19.14 -47.92
N LYS A 427 55.22 20.44 -48.19
CA LYS A 427 55.01 21.46 -47.16
C LYS A 427 53.57 21.49 -46.64
N GLU A 428 52.60 21.43 -47.53
CA GLU A 428 51.17 21.42 -47.18
C GLU A 428 50.77 20.18 -46.40
N THR A 429 51.21 18.99 -46.83
CA THR A 429 50.94 17.72 -46.13
C THR A 429 51.58 17.68 -44.75
N VAL A 430 52.81 18.19 -44.61
CA VAL A 430 53.48 18.28 -43.30
C VAL A 430 52.78 19.28 -42.37
N LEU A 431 52.24 20.39 -42.88
CA LEU A 431 51.45 21.32 -42.07
C LEU A 431 50.16 20.67 -41.55
N GLN A 432 49.43 19.95 -42.41
CA GLN A 432 48.25 19.18 -42.00
C GLN A 432 48.63 18.10 -40.98
N LEU A 433 49.74 17.40 -41.20
CA LEU A 433 50.21 16.36 -40.28
C LEU A 433 50.57 16.95 -38.90
N LYS A 434 51.13 18.17 -38.84
CA LYS A 434 51.39 18.85 -37.55
C LYS A 434 50.11 19.14 -36.78
N GLU A 435 49.04 19.54 -37.46
CA GLU A 435 47.74 19.77 -36.82
C GLU A 435 47.15 18.46 -36.27
N ILE A 436 47.22 17.37 -37.05
CA ILE A 436 46.77 16.03 -36.63
C ILE A 436 47.62 15.52 -35.45
N MET A 437 48.94 15.68 -35.49
CA MET A 437 49.82 15.26 -34.39
C MET A 437 49.56 16.06 -33.11
N ALA A 438 49.31 17.38 -33.22
CA ALA A 438 48.95 18.21 -32.08
C ALA A 438 47.55 17.85 -31.50
N SER A 439 46.61 17.42 -32.35
CA SER A 439 45.31 16.93 -31.87
C SER A 439 45.43 15.56 -31.19
N TYR A 440 46.28 14.69 -31.71
CA TYR A 440 46.54 13.35 -31.18
C TYR A 440 47.35 13.37 -29.88
N GLU A 441 48.28 14.31 -29.71
CA GLU A 441 49.05 14.48 -28.46
C GLU A 441 48.15 14.72 -27.25
N THR A 442 47.04 15.42 -27.44
CA THR A 442 46.03 15.65 -26.40
C THR A 442 45.14 14.44 -26.09
N SER A 443 45.30 13.33 -26.81
CA SER A 443 44.55 12.09 -26.61
C SER A 443 45.06 11.32 -25.38
N LEU A 444 44.13 10.67 -24.65
CA LEU A 444 44.37 9.94 -23.40
C LEU A 444 44.83 8.48 -23.61
N VAL A 445 45.19 8.08 -24.83
CA VAL A 445 45.63 6.71 -25.17
C VAL A 445 46.97 6.37 -24.52
N THR A 446 47.15 5.12 -24.09
CA THR A 446 48.40 4.64 -23.48
C THR A 446 49.59 4.78 -24.45
N ALA A 447 50.79 5.04 -23.93
CA ALA A 447 51.94 5.42 -24.77
C ALA A 447 52.36 4.36 -25.81
N THR A 448 52.11 3.08 -25.54
CA THR A 448 52.47 1.95 -26.43
C THR A 448 51.44 1.74 -27.54
N GLU A 449 50.14 1.78 -27.21
CA GLU A 449 49.07 1.69 -28.23
C GLU A 449 49.07 2.92 -29.15
N ARG A 450 49.51 4.06 -28.60
CA ARG A 450 49.62 5.33 -29.31
C ARG A 450 50.59 5.31 -30.50
N GLU A 451 51.71 4.59 -30.40
CA GLU A 451 52.68 4.49 -31.50
C GLU A 451 52.17 3.57 -32.61
N ASP A 452 51.57 2.43 -32.27
CA ASP A 452 51.05 1.47 -33.24
C ASP A 452 49.86 2.02 -34.03
N ASP A 453 48.90 2.65 -33.35
CA ASP A 453 47.72 3.24 -34.00
C ASP A 453 48.10 4.39 -34.94
N PHE A 454 49.02 5.25 -34.49
CA PHE A 454 49.43 6.41 -35.28
C PHE A 454 50.37 6.04 -36.43
N ARG A 455 51.12 4.94 -36.30
CA ARG A 455 51.98 4.42 -37.37
C ARG A 455 51.18 4.13 -38.63
N THR A 456 50.00 3.52 -38.51
CA THR A 456 49.11 3.29 -39.66
C THR A 456 48.72 4.58 -40.38
N ILE A 457 48.49 5.67 -39.63
CA ILE A 457 48.17 6.99 -40.19
C ILE A 457 49.39 7.57 -40.91
N LEU A 458 50.57 7.48 -40.29
CA LEU A 458 51.83 7.93 -40.87
C LEU A 458 52.17 7.20 -42.17
N ASP A 459 52.07 5.87 -42.17
CA ASP A 459 52.37 5.05 -43.36
C ASP A 459 51.40 5.39 -44.51
N THR A 460 50.12 5.59 -44.20
CA THR A 460 49.09 5.95 -45.21
C THR A 460 49.35 7.32 -45.87
N ILE A 461 49.93 8.29 -45.16
CA ILE A 461 50.17 9.65 -45.69
C ILE A 461 51.58 9.78 -46.27
N LEU A 462 52.59 9.30 -45.54
CA LEU A 462 54.00 9.54 -45.87
C LEU A 462 54.50 8.62 -46.99
N ASP A 463 54.05 7.37 -47.08
CA ASP A 463 54.53 6.46 -48.14
C ASP A 463 54.11 6.96 -49.54
N PRO A 464 52.85 7.36 -49.79
CA PRO A 464 52.46 7.98 -51.06
C PRO A 464 53.16 9.30 -51.34
N LEU A 465 53.45 10.09 -50.31
CA LEU A 465 54.18 11.36 -50.43
C LEU A 465 55.63 11.13 -50.88
N PHE A 466 56.33 10.17 -50.29
CA PHE A 466 57.70 9.83 -50.69
C PHE A 466 57.73 9.15 -52.06
N GLN A 467 56.76 8.29 -52.37
CA GLN A 467 56.62 7.71 -53.70
C GLN A 467 56.39 8.79 -54.77
N MET A 468 55.57 9.81 -54.48
CA MET A 468 55.40 10.97 -55.36
C MET A 468 56.74 11.71 -55.55
N CYS A 469 57.49 11.95 -54.48
CA CYS A 469 58.80 12.62 -54.56
C CYS A 469 59.80 11.81 -55.40
N GLU A 470 59.85 10.49 -55.22
CA GLU A 470 60.73 9.62 -55.97
C GLU A 470 60.37 9.59 -57.47
N LEU A 471 59.09 9.44 -57.79
CA LEU A 471 58.60 9.46 -59.16
C LEU A 471 58.82 10.81 -59.85
N GLY A 472 58.73 11.92 -59.12
CA GLY A 472 59.02 13.26 -59.61
C GLY A 472 60.51 13.49 -59.86
N ALA A 473 61.39 12.82 -59.12
CA ALA A 473 62.84 12.95 -59.23
C ALA A 473 63.50 11.93 -60.17
N ASN A 474 62.72 11.12 -60.91
CA ASN A 474 63.26 10.10 -61.81
C ASN A 474 64.07 10.67 -62.99
N ASP A 475 63.75 11.88 -63.43
CA ASP A 475 64.43 12.54 -64.56
C ASP A 475 65.74 13.26 -64.13
N LEU A 476 66.05 13.30 -62.83
CA LEU A 476 67.26 13.94 -62.29
C LEU A 476 68.45 12.97 -62.28
N PRO A 477 69.69 13.50 -62.38
CA PRO A 477 70.88 12.70 -62.15
C PRO A 477 70.92 12.18 -60.71
N LYS A 478 71.59 11.04 -60.50
CA LYS A 478 71.64 10.35 -59.19
C LYS A 478 72.08 11.26 -58.04
N PHE A 479 73.01 12.17 -58.31
CA PHE A 479 73.52 13.14 -57.33
C PHE A 479 72.41 14.14 -56.91
N ASP A 480 71.75 14.79 -57.87
CA ASP A 480 70.70 15.77 -57.59
C ASP A 480 69.43 15.11 -57.02
N LYS A 481 69.12 13.87 -57.45
CA LYS A 481 68.04 13.06 -56.88
C LYS A 481 68.27 12.79 -55.38
N ALA A 482 69.50 12.45 -55.00
CA ALA A 482 69.85 12.21 -53.60
C ALA A 482 69.76 13.49 -52.74
N ILE A 483 70.23 14.65 -53.24
CA ILE A 483 70.07 15.95 -52.55
C ILE A 483 68.59 16.28 -52.33
N TYR A 484 67.78 16.17 -53.39
CA TYR A 484 66.36 16.45 -53.32
C TYR A 484 65.63 15.53 -52.34
N MET A 485 65.95 14.24 -52.34
CA MET A 485 65.35 13.27 -51.43
C MET A 485 65.74 13.55 -49.98
N ILE A 486 67.01 13.85 -49.69
CA ILE A 486 67.47 14.25 -48.35
C ILE A 486 66.71 15.48 -47.86
N ASN A 487 66.56 16.50 -48.70
CA ASN A 487 65.83 17.72 -48.33
C ASN A 487 64.36 17.44 -47.98
N CYS A 488 63.70 16.56 -48.75
CA CYS A 488 62.31 16.17 -48.51
C CYS A 488 62.17 15.32 -47.23
N LEU A 489 63.02 14.30 -47.07
CA LEU A 489 63.03 13.41 -45.91
C LEU A 489 63.35 14.19 -44.62
N HIS A 490 64.36 15.05 -44.65
CA HIS A 490 64.78 15.84 -43.49
C HIS A 490 63.71 16.86 -43.07
N TYR A 491 62.98 17.44 -44.02
CA TYR A 491 61.88 18.36 -43.72
C TYR A 491 60.71 17.66 -43.00
N VAL A 492 60.37 16.45 -43.42
CA VAL A 492 59.38 15.59 -42.74
C VAL A 492 59.92 15.16 -41.37
N GLN A 493 61.15 14.63 -41.30
CA GLN A 493 61.79 14.18 -40.06
C GLN A 493 61.77 15.27 -38.99
N SER A 494 62.23 16.49 -39.32
CA SER A 494 62.25 17.64 -38.41
C SER A 494 60.88 18.01 -37.85
N SER A 495 59.82 17.68 -38.58
CA SER A 495 58.44 17.93 -38.18
C SER A 495 57.86 16.83 -37.28
N LEU A 496 58.42 15.62 -37.34
CA LEU A 496 58.04 14.48 -36.51
C LEU A 496 58.81 14.42 -35.19
N THR A 497 60.08 14.84 -35.17
CA THR A 497 60.97 14.80 -33.98
C THR A 497 60.36 15.29 -32.66
N PRO A 498 59.52 16.34 -32.62
CA PRO A 498 58.92 16.81 -31.37
C PRO A 498 57.96 15.80 -30.70
N TYR A 499 57.43 14.82 -31.44
CA TYR A 499 56.37 13.93 -30.99
C TYR A 499 56.91 12.55 -30.64
N SER A 500 56.77 12.13 -29.36
CA SER A 500 57.33 10.87 -28.84
C SER A 500 56.81 9.62 -29.54
N PHE A 501 55.55 9.63 -29.99
CA PHE A 501 54.89 8.51 -30.68
C PHE A 501 55.30 8.34 -32.15
N THR A 502 56.22 9.16 -32.66
CA THR A 502 56.71 9.05 -34.05
C THR A 502 58.13 8.49 -34.14
N HIS A 503 58.71 8.07 -33.01
CA HIS A 503 60.12 7.70 -32.91
C HIS A 503 60.51 6.58 -33.89
N GLY A 504 59.70 5.53 -34.01
CA GLY A 504 59.97 4.45 -34.98
C GLY A 504 60.07 4.94 -36.42
N ARG A 505 59.22 5.87 -36.85
CA ARG A 505 59.26 6.44 -38.21
C ARG A 505 60.43 7.40 -38.40
N VAL A 506 60.78 8.20 -37.38
CA VAL A 506 61.94 9.09 -37.40
C VAL A 506 63.24 8.29 -37.60
N MET A 507 63.42 7.18 -36.89
CA MET A 507 64.57 6.28 -37.07
C MET A 507 64.63 5.69 -38.48
N SER A 508 63.49 5.32 -39.06
CA SER A 508 63.44 4.85 -40.44
C SER A 508 63.82 5.93 -41.46
N LEU A 509 63.41 7.19 -41.22
CA LEU A 509 63.77 8.32 -42.09
C LEU A 509 65.26 8.67 -41.97
N GLU A 510 65.81 8.60 -40.76
CA GLU A 510 67.24 8.83 -40.52
C GLU A 510 68.10 7.84 -41.31
N ARG A 511 67.76 6.55 -41.28
CA ARG A 511 68.43 5.54 -42.11
C ARG A 511 68.33 5.83 -43.61
N GLN A 512 67.16 6.25 -44.11
CA GLN A 512 67.01 6.61 -45.53
C GLN A 512 67.82 7.87 -45.90
N ILE A 513 67.96 8.82 -44.98
CA ILE A 513 68.80 10.00 -45.19
C ILE A 513 70.28 9.58 -45.25
N GLU A 514 70.73 8.70 -44.35
CA GLU A 514 72.09 8.13 -44.37
C GLU A 514 72.41 7.40 -45.68
N GLU A 515 71.53 6.53 -46.15
CA GLU A 515 71.68 5.82 -47.43
C GLU A 515 71.80 6.80 -48.62
N ASN A 516 71.01 7.88 -48.64
CA ASN A 516 71.14 8.92 -49.67
C ASN A 516 72.42 9.76 -49.50
N MET A 517 72.88 9.98 -48.26
CA MET A 517 74.13 10.71 -48.00
C MET A 517 75.35 9.91 -48.49
N GLU A 518 75.36 8.59 -48.34
CA GLU A 518 76.42 7.73 -48.90
C GLU A 518 76.53 7.88 -50.42
N ILE A 519 75.39 7.93 -51.14
CA ILE A 519 75.37 8.18 -52.59
C ILE A 519 76.01 9.53 -52.95
N LEU A 520 75.79 10.57 -52.12
CA LEU A 520 76.42 11.87 -52.33
C LEU A 520 77.92 11.85 -52.07
N VAL A 521 78.34 11.16 -51.01
CA VAL A 521 79.76 11.00 -50.67
C VAL A 521 80.49 10.26 -51.78
N ASP A 522 79.94 9.15 -52.27
CA ASP A 522 80.51 8.38 -53.38
C ASP A 522 80.56 9.21 -54.68
N GLY A 523 79.50 9.95 -54.97
CA GLY A 523 79.43 10.84 -56.13
C GLY A 523 80.48 11.94 -56.09
N GLN A 524 80.67 12.59 -54.94
CA GLN A 524 81.70 13.63 -54.76
C GLN A 524 83.10 13.03 -54.72
N TYR A 525 83.29 11.89 -54.08
CA TYR A 525 84.56 11.17 -54.06
C TYR A 525 85.01 10.83 -55.49
N ALA A 526 84.13 10.27 -56.31
CA ALA A 526 84.42 9.97 -57.72
C ALA A 526 84.76 11.24 -58.52
N ASN A 527 84.04 12.35 -58.29
CA ASN A 527 84.32 13.62 -58.97
C ASN A 527 85.69 14.20 -58.56
N LEU A 528 86.02 14.21 -57.27
CA LEU A 528 87.30 14.67 -56.75
C LEU A 528 88.47 13.77 -57.21
N LEU A 529 88.27 12.46 -57.26
CA LEU A 529 89.26 11.50 -57.74
C LEU A 529 89.58 11.72 -59.22
N ASN A 530 88.55 12.03 -60.02
CA ASN A 530 88.72 12.38 -61.44
C ASN A 530 89.41 13.74 -61.62
N GLN A 531 89.05 14.76 -60.84
CA GLN A 531 89.63 16.10 -60.94
C GLN A 531 91.09 16.17 -60.45
N SER A 532 91.44 15.39 -59.44
CA SER A 532 92.80 15.30 -58.89
C SER A 532 93.75 14.47 -59.74
N GLY A 533 93.23 13.68 -60.69
CA GLY A 533 94.02 12.75 -61.51
C GLY A 533 94.61 11.57 -60.72
N LEU A 534 94.19 11.36 -59.46
CA LEU A 534 94.66 10.30 -58.58
C LEU A 534 93.96 8.95 -58.83
N GLY A 535 92.91 8.92 -59.64
CA GLY A 535 92.16 7.69 -59.98
C GLY A 535 93.01 6.50 -60.45
N PRO A 536 93.94 6.68 -61.42
CA PRO A 536 94.83 5.60 -61.85
C PRO A 536 95.76 5.11 -60.73
N ILE A 537 96.16 5.99 -59.81
CA ILE A 537 97.07 5.66 -58.70
C ILE A 537 96.33 4.82 -57.65
N VAL A 538 95.08 5.18 -57.32
CA VAL A 538 94.25 4.40 -56.40
C VAL A 538 93.94 3.01 -56.98
N GLN A 539 93.60 2.91 -58.28
CA GLN A 539 93.42 1.61 -58.95
C GLN A 539 94.69 0.75 -58.95
N ILE A 540 95.86 1.36 -59.14
CA ILE A 540 97.15 0.64 -59.05
C ILE A 540 97.43 0.19 -57.62
N MET A 541 97.00 0.94 -56.60
CA MET A 541 97.17 0.54 -55.19
C MET A 541 96.21 -0.59 -54.79
N GLU A 542 94.94 -0.52 -55.18
CA GLU A 542 93.95 -1.57 -54.89
C GLU A 542 94.29 -2.92 -55.57
N THR A 543 94.93 -2.88 -56.75
CA THR A 543 95.37 -4.08 -57.47
C THR A 543 96.71 -4.64 -56.98
N LYS A 544 97.41 -3.95 -56.08
CA LYS A 544 98.74 -4.35 -55.59
C LYS A 544 98.72 -5.18 -54.31
N ASP A 545 97.56 -5.31 -53.66
CA ASP A 545 97.40 -6.06 -52.41
C ASP A 545 97.05 -7.56 -52.61
N GLU A 546 97.15 -8.09 -53.84
CA GLU A 546 96.94 -9.53 -54.13
C GLU A 546 98.22 -10.35 -54.41
N ASP A 547 99.43 -9.88 -54.05
CA ASP A 547 100.67 -10.70 -54.08
C ASP A 547 101.46 -10.70 -52.77
#